data_AF-A0A937T519-F1
#
_entry.id   AF-A0A937T519-F1
#
_cell.length_a   1.000
_cell.length_b   1.000
_cell.length_c   1.000
_cell.angle_alpha   90.00
_cell.angle_beta   90.00
_cell.angle_gamma   90.00
#
_symmetry.space_group_name_H-M   'P 1'
#
loop_
_entity.id
_entity.type
_entity.pdbx_description
1 polymer ?
#
loop_
_entity_poly.entity_id
_entity_poly.type
_entity_poly.pdbx_seq_one_letter_code
_entity_poly.pdbx_strand_id
1 'polypeptide(L)'
;MTSERAGHFQSKELIIIRTCFALSVTIVSLASATAAAAEHIPYDAKLAAKYDLDIPAIQEDNGPGPEWLQKADMFSGARSVWKGYDIDLKDVAVERIVRYRAGHARKTVREQVPVVIDGKLDGSSVNGVALLSHAPHSPAAYKQAHEQGFRAIPYVHFMCIHTYYADQDVFYFQHPEILLKDSEGRWVHTPMDGSDRLHRILTCANSPSYWKLSLAYVKKMMDFGADGVFIDNVGRRRPCHAHKSTTRNPEFDAYVHEHLFPEATHDYAWDRLLQSIRNLVKSYGDDKIVVLNPGIGTPFHKNGDCCMWESFVYSWAWEGRRHTWEQVKQRAKDNDSYLKSGRRITALSYLDGSRKEVKEDAYWAFSAARLVDFIWWAALDGTKAEALYRAHMGKPLEPIREDAELAHRTFENGLIVLNNSEEDKEVECTLAQGFGHSGLLDLFDGSKTLDIHSGRVTVAVPAKNARVYIVLEAHRRP
;
A
#
# COMPACT_ATOMS: atom_id res chain seq x y z
N MET A 1 -15.98 -13.33 -47.34
CA MET A 1 -15.62 -12.15 -48.14
C MET A 1 -15.35 -11.01 -47.17
N THR A 2 -14.22 -10.97 -46.45
CA THR A 2 -12.87 -10.49 -46.83
C THR A 2 -12.81 -9.04 -47.31
N SER A 3 -12.44 -8.12 -46.43
CA SER A 3 -11.24 -7.23 -46.55
C SER A 3 -11.05 -6.54 -45.19
N GLU A 4 -9.98 -6.76 -44.42
CA GLU A 4 -8.57 -6.35 -44.62
C GLU A 4 -8.38 -4.84 -44.84
N ARG A 5 -7.95 -4.16 -43.77
CA ARG A 5 -6.97 -3.07 -43.84
C ARG A 5 -6.01 -3.17 -42.65
N ALA A 6 -4.89 -3.85 -42.91
CA ALA A 6 -3.67 -3.73 -42.12
C ALA A 6 -2.91 -2.48 -42.57
N GLY A 7 -2.57 -1.61 -41.62
CA GLY A 7 -1.68 -0.47 -41.84
C GLY A 7 -0.24 -0.87 -41.50
N HIS A 8 0.61 -0.95 -42.52
CA HIS A 8 2.06 -1.04 -42.41
C HIS A 8 2.64 0.25 -41.81
N PHE A 9 3.37 0.14 -40.69
CA PHE A 9 4.35 1.14 -40.28
C PHE A 9 5.74 0.61 -40.58
N GLN A 10 6.43 1.26 -41.51
CA GLN A 10 7.80 0.95 -41.90
C GLN A 10 8.79 1.32 -40.80
N SER A 11 9.64 0.36 -40.45
CA SER A 11 10.84 0.51 -39.63
C SER A 11 11.83 1.47 -40.29
N LYS A 12 12.21 2.55 -39.58
CA LYS A 12 13.42 3.31 -39.88
C LYS A 12 14.56 2.84 -38.99
N GLU A 13 15.69 2.63 -39.65
CA GLU A 13 16.97 2.16 -39.14
C GLU A 13 17.44 2.96 -37.92
N LEU A 14 17.84 2.26 -36.87
CA LEU A 14 18.50 2.83 -35.70
C LEU A 14 20.00 2.55 -35.80
N ILE A 15 20.77 3.60 -36.05
CA ILE A 15 22.24 3.61 -36.05
C ILE A 15 22.72 3.38 -34.61
N ILE A 16 23.44 2.27 -34.40
CA ILE A 16 24.08 1.93 -33.12
C ILE A 16 25.39 2.70 -33.01
N ILE A 17 25.41 3.76 -32.20
CA ILE A 17 26.65 4.36 -31.69
C ILE A 17 26.96 3.69 -30.35
N ARG A 18 28.00 2.84 -30.34
CA ARG A 18 28.58 2.28 -29.11
C ARG A 18 29.43 3.37 -28.43
N THR A 19 28.95 3.91 -27.32
CA THR A 19 29.75 4.73 -26.40
C THR A 19 29.98 3.94 -25.11
N CYS A 20 31.22 3.53 -24.87
CA CYS A 20 31.65 2.91 -23.62
C CYS A 20 31.62 3.96 -22.50
N PHE A 21 30.69 3.84 -21.55
CA PHE A 21 30.74 4.55 -20.27
C PHE A 21 31.24 3.59 -19.19
N ALA A 22 32.45 3.85 -18.68
CA ALA A 22 32.95 3.24 -17.46
C ALA A 22 32.16 3.81 -16.28
N LEU A 23 31.40 2.94 -15.59
CA LEU A 23 30.60 3.32 -14.43
C LEU A 23 31.48 3.20 -13.17
N SER A 24 32.00 4.33 -12.70
CA SER A 24 32.64 4.42 -11.38
C SER A 24 31.55 4.37 -10.30
N VAL A 25 31.42 3.23 -9.62
CA VAL A 25 30.54 3.06 -8.46
C VAL A 25 31.11 3.88 -7.31
N THR A 26 30.55 5.06 -7.07
CA THR A 26 30.82 5.84 -5.86
C THR A 26 29.88 5.33 -4.77
N ILE A 27 30.43 4.59 -3.80
CA ILE A 27 29.70 4.19 -2.59
C ILE A 27 29.46 5.46 -1.77
N VAL A 28 28.26 6.04 -1.91
CA VAL A 28 27.78 7.09 -1.00
C VAL A 28 27.48 6.39 0.32
N SER A 29 28.38 6.55 1.29
CA SER A 29 28.09 6.18 2.68
C SER A 29 26.92 7.05 3.15
N LEU A 30 25.73 6.46 3.26
CA LEU A 30 24.60 7.02 3.99
C LEU A 30 25.00 7.09 5.46
N ALA A 31 25.63 8.19 5.85
CA ALA A 31 25.73 8.57 7.25
C ALA A 31 24.30 8.63 7.79
N SER A 32 23.98 7.72 8.69
CA SER A 32 22.73 7.72 9.44
C SER A 32 22.69 9.02 10.24
N ALA A 33 22.08 10.06 9.67
CA ALA A 33 21.76 11.26 10.40
C ALA A 33 20.85 10.81 11.54
N THR A 34 21.38 10.78 12.76
CA THR A 34 20.58 10.66 13.96
C THR A 34 19.60 11.83 13.90
N ALA A 35 18.34 11.52 13.61
CA ALA A 35 17.28 12.52 13.58
C ALA A 35 17.27 13.17 14.96
N ALA A 36 17.79 14.38 15.06
CA ALA A 36 17.56 15.22 16.24
C ALA A 36 16.05 15.21 16.45
N ALA A 37 15.62 14.87 17.67
CA ALA A 37 14.20 14.85 18.03
C ALA A 37 13.59 16.15 17.50
N ALA A 38 12.68 16.02 16.53
CA ALA A 38 12.13 17.19 15.85
C ALA A 38 11.54 18.09 16.93
N GLU A 39 12.09 19.30 17.05
CA GLU A 39 11.66 20.26 18.05
C GLU A 39 10.15 20.44 17.93
N HIS A 40 9.42 20.36 19.05
CA HIS A 40 7.97 20.47 19.04
C HIS A 40 7.56 21.85 18.54
N ILE A 41 7.04 21.91 17.31
CA ILE A 41 6.56 23.15 16.71
C ILE A 41 5.11 23.37 17.15
N PRO A 42 4.81 24.43 17.91
CA PRO A 42 3.45 24.71 18.34
C PRO A 42 2.54 24.98 17.12
N TYR A 43 1.30 24.52 17.20
CA TYR A 43 0.27 24.87 16.22
C TYR A 43 -0.47 26.15 16.64
N ASP A 44 -1.14 26.79 15.69
CA ASP A 44 -2.05 27.91 16.00
C ASP A 44 -3.35 27.39 16.61
N ALA A 45 -3.47 27.49 17.94
CA ALA A 45 -4.64 27.02 18.68
C ALA A 45 -5.94 27.78 18.34
N LYS A 46 -5.84 29.08 17.98
CA LYS A 46 -7.02 29.86 17.57
C LYS A 46 -7.52 29.39 16.22
N LEU A 47 -6.59 29.11 15.30
CA LEU A 47 -6.90 28.56 13.99
C LEU A 47 -7.49 27.15 14.10
N ALA A 48 -6.90 26.28 14.92
CA ALA A 48 -7.46 24.96 15.18
C ALA A 48 -8.92 25.05 15.70
N ALA A 49 -9.17 25.89 16.70
CA ALA A 49 -10.51 26.10 17.25
C ALA A 49 -11.51 26.66 16.22
N LYS A 50 -11.09 27.59 15.34
CA LYS A 50 -11.92 28.11 14.24
C LYS A 50 -12.42 27.01 13.30
N TYR A 51 -11.63 25.96 13.11
CA TYR A 51 -11.97 24.84 12.24
C TYR A 51 -12.58 23.63 12.98
N ASP A 52 -12.73 23.71 14.31
CA ASP A 52 -13.16 22.61 15.17
C ASP A 52 -12.20 21.40 15.08
N LEU A 53 -10.90 21.68 15.17
CA LEU A 53 -9.84 20.68 15.14
C LEU A 53 -9.27 20.45 16.54
N ASP A 54 -9.34 19.19 16.98
CA ASP A 54 -8.57 18.71 18.12
C ASP A 54 -7.22 18.18 17.62
N ILE A 55 -6.14 18.87 17.98
CA ILE A 55 -4.78 18.52 17.56
C ILE A 55 -4.16 17.66 18.67
N PRO A 56 -3.95 16.36 18.45
CA PRO A 56 -3.43 15.49 19.50
C PRO A 56 -2.02 15.89 19.91
N ALA A 57 -1.61 15.46 21.10
CA ALA A 57 -0.20 15.55 21.50
C ALA A 57 0.69 14.69 20.58
N ILE A 58 1.95 15.08 20.43
CA ILE A 58 2.95 14.27 19.71
C ILE A 58 3.11 12.92 20.43
N GLN A 59 3.07 11.84 19.65
CA GLN A 59 3.36 10.48 20.11
C GLN A 59 4.52 9.97 19.24
N GLU A 60 5.65 9.71 19.88
CA GLU A 60 6.82 9.12 19.22
C GLU A 60 6.74 7.59 19.17
N ASP A 61 6.02 7.00 20.13
CA ASP A 61 5.72 5.58 20.15
C ASP A 61 4.20 5.36 20.16
N ASN A 62 3.75 4.48 19.27
CA ASN A 62 2.36 4.13 19.04
C ASN A 62 2.06 2.68 19.49
N GLY A 63 3.03 2.02 20.14
CA GLY A 63 2.92 0.66 20.62
C GLY A 63 2.89 -0.38 19.49
N PRO A 64 2.60 -1.65 19.82
CA PRO A 64 2.41 -2.71 18.85
C PRO A 64 1.13 -2.53 18.03
N GLY A 65 1.09 -3.12 16.84
CA GLY A 65 -0.16 -3.34 16.12
C GLY A 65 -1.05 -4.33 16.87
N PRO A 66 -2.36 -4.42 16.54
CA PRO A 66 -3.26 -5.34 17.22
C PRO A 66 -2.82 -6.81 17.02
N GLU A 67 -3.13 -7.67 17.99
CA GLU A 67 -2.69 -9.06 18.01
C GLU A 67 -3.07 -9.82 16.73
N TRP A 68 -4.26 -9.58 16.19
CA TRP A 68 -4.70 -10.21 14.95
C TRP A 68 -3.81 -9.82 13.76
N LEU A 69 -3.34 -8.57 13.71
CA LEU A 69 -2.43 -8.09 12.66
C LEU A 69 -1.05 -8.73 12.83
N GLN A 70 -0.57 -8.86 14.07
CA GLN A 70 0.68 -9.54 14.37
C GLN A 70 0.68 -11.02 13.94
N LYS A 71 -0.49 -11.65 13.90
CA LYS A 71 -0.68 -13.03 13.44
C LYS A 71 -1.02 -13.14 11.95
N ALA A 72 -1.31 -12.03 11.28
CA ALA A 72 -1.62 -12.04 9.87
C ALA A 72 -0.40 -12.48 9.04
N ASP A 73 -0.67 -13.28 8.02
CA ASP A 73 0.27 -13.76 7.02
C ASP A 73 -0.04 -13.19 5.64
N MET A 74 -1.32 -12.89 5.38
CA MET A 74 -1.80 -12.48 4.06
C MET A 74 -2.87 -11.40 4.13
N PHE A 75 -2.80 -10.47 3.17
CA PHE A 75 -3.84 -9.50 2.85
C PHE A 75 -4.33 -9.72 1.41
N SER A 76 -5.52 -9.22 1.09
CA SER A 76 -6.02 -9.15 -0.28
C SER A 76 -6.64 -7.79 -0.57
N GLY A 77 -6.51 -7.31 -1.80
CA GLY A 77 -7.27 -6.16 -2.33
C GLY A 77 -8.05 -6.53 -3.58
N ALA A 78 -8.31 -7.83 -3.78
CA ALA A 78 -8.80 -8.35 -5.03
C ALA A 78 -10.20 -7.79 -5.33
N ARG A 79 -10.29 -6.87 -6.30
CA ARG A 79 -11.59 -6.42 -6.84
C ARG A 79 -12.48 -7.60 -7.24
N SER A 80 -11.89 -8.74 -7.57
CA SER A 80 -12.61 -9.95 -7.92
C SER A 80 -13.44 -10.55 -6.79
N VAL A 81 -13.23 -10.21 -5.51
CA VAL A 81 -14.13 -10.66 -4.43
C VAL A 81 -15.35 -9.76 -4.27
N TRP A 82 -15.29 -8.50 -4.73
CA TRP A 82 -16.37 -7.52 -4.63
C TRP A 82 -17.25 -7.53 -5.89
N LYS A 83 -18.04 -8.59 -6.09
CA LYS A 83 -18.83 -8.79 -7.31
C LYS A 83 -19.98 -7.80 -7.43
N GLY A 84 -20.06 -7.09 -8.55
CA GLY A 84 -21.15 -6.16 -8.85
C GLY A 84 -21.09 -4.85 -8.07
N TYR A 85 -20.05 -4.64 -7.24
CA TYR A 85 -19.76 -3.32 -6.72
C TYR A 85 -19.22 -2.44 -7.85
N ASP A 86 -19.75 -1.23 -7.96
CA ASP A 86 -19.34 -0.26 -8.97
C ASP A 86 -19.47 1.17 -8.44
N ILE A 87 -19.00 2.13 -9.23
CA ILE A 87 -19.13 3.56 -8.97
C ILE A 87 -19.84 4.20 -10.15
N ASP A 88 -21.05 4.71 -9.90
CA ASP A 88 -21.75 5.58 -10.85
C ASP A 88 -21.36 7.04 -10.60
N LEU A 89 -21.18 7.81 -11.67
CA LEU A 89 -20.87 9.24 -11.59
C LEU A 89 -22.14 10.03 -11.87
N LYS A 90 -22.81 10.48 -10.80
CA LYS A 90 -24.07 11.22 -10.94
C LYS A 90 -23.80 12.70 -11.14
N ASP A 91 -24.37 13.23 -12.22
CA ASP A 91 -24.42 14.67 -12.47
C ASP A 91 -25.16 15.38 -11.33
N VAL A 92 -24.49 16.32 -10.71
CA VAL A 92 -25.08 17.25 -9.74
C VAL A 92 -24.90 18.68 -10.24
N ALA A 93 -25.96 19.47 -10.12
CA ALA A 93 -25.88 20.89 -10.39
C ALA A 93 -25.13 21.57 -9.23
N VAL A 94 -24.07 22.29 -9.55
CA VAL A 94 -23.32 23.09 -8.59
C VAL A 94 -23.11 24.50 -9.13
N GLU A 95 -23.06 25.48 -8.24
CA GLU A 95 -22.74 26.85 -8.63
C GLU A 95 -21.25 27.12 -8.43
N ARG A 96 -20.53 27.48 -9.50
CA ARG A 96 -19.13 27.93 -9.43
C ARG A 96 -18.79 29.00 -10.46
N ILE A 97 -17.66 29.68 -10.26
CA ILE A 97 -17.12 30.64 -11.23
C ILE A 97 -16.42 29.84 -12.35
N VAL A 98 -16.74 30.12 -13.62
CA VAL A 98 -16.22 29.36 -14.79
C VAL A 98 -15.27 30.24 -15.60
N ARG A 99 -13.99 29.81 -15.73
CA ARG A 99 -12.86 30.56 -16.35
C ARG A 99 -13.11 31.21 -17.71
N TYR A 100 -13.95 30.60 -18.56
CA TYR A 100 -13.90 30.86 -20.01
C TYR A 100 -14.93 31.87 -20.54
N ARG A 101 -15.65 32.60 -19.68
CA ARG A 101 -16.63 33.61 -20.13
C ARG A 101 -16.50 34.89 -19.32
N ALA A 102 -16.45 36.02 -20.02
CA ALA A 102 -16.35 37.35 -19.41
C ALA A 102 -17.39 37.54 -18.29
N GLY A 103 -16.95 38.09 -17.15
CA GLY A 103 -17.83 38.59 -16.09
C GLY A 103 -17.72 37.96 -14.70
N HIS A 104 -16.85 36.96 -14.45
CA HIS A 104 -16.63 36.32 -13.13
C HIS A 104 -17.92 35.94 -12.36
N ALA A 105 -19.04 35.71 -13.06
CA ALA A 105 -20.30 35.37 -12.42
C ALA A 105 -20.32 33.89 -12.03
N ARG A 106 -20.92 33.58 -10.88
CA ARG A 106 -21.29 32.19 -10.55
C ARG A 106 -22.25 31.66 -11.61
N LYS A 107 -22.01 30.43 -12.03
CA LYS A 107 -22.87 29.71 -12.97
C LYS A 107 -23.15 28.34 -12.42
N THR A 108 -24.38 27.89 -12.64
CA THR A 108 -24.72 26.49 -12.47
C THR A 108 -24.03 25.69 -13.56
N VAL A 109 -23.17 24.76 -13.15
CA VAL A 109 -22.55 23.75 -14.02
C VAL A 109 -22.90 22.36 -13.51
N ARG A 110 -22.64 21.34 -14.32
CA ARG A 110 -22.76 19.95 -13.89
C ARG A 110 -21.39 19.43 -13.49
N GLU A 111 -21.32 18.86 -12.30
CA GLU A 111 -20.15 18.13 -11.79
C GLU A 111 -20.59 16.72 -11.40
N GLN A 112 -19.63 15.84 -11.14
CA GLN A 112 -19.91 14.43 -10.89
C GLN A 112 -19.66 14.08 -9.42
N VAL A 113 -20.65 13.46 -8.77
CA VAL A 113 -20.48 12.84 -7.45
C VAL A 113 -20.41 11.32 -7.64
N PRO A 114 -19.37 10.66 -7.12
CA PRO A 114 -19.32 9.21 -7.06
C PRO A 114 -20.44 8.66 -6.17
N VAL A 115 -21.24 7.75 -6.70
CA VAL A 115 -22.24 6.99 -5.97
C VAL A 115 -21.88 5.53 -6.05
N VAL A 116 -21.59 4.92 -4.90
CA VAL A 116 -21.30 3.50 -4.82
C VAL A 116 -22.58 2.72 -5.13
N ILE A 117 -22.47 1.79 -6.08
CA ILE A 117 -23.50 0.79 -6.34
C ILE A 117 -23.09 -0.46 -5.56
N ASP A 118 -23.96 -0.87 -4.63
CA ASP A 118 -23.69 -2.03 -3.79
C ASP A 118 -23.79 -3.33 -4.57
N GLY A 119 -22.82 -4.21 -4.33
CA GLY A 119 -22.78 -5.55 -4.86
C GLY A 119 -22.79 -6.62 -3.77
N LYS A 120 -22.19 -7.76 -4.10
CA LYS A 120 -22.03 -8.91 -3.20
C LYS A 120 -20.56 -9.25 -3.00
N LEU A 121 -20.17 -9.48 -1.75
CA LEU A 121 -18.88 -10.09 -1.42
C LEU A 121 -18.91 -11.61 -1.66
N ASP A 122 -17.97 -12.10 -2.44
CA ASP A 122 -17.62 -13.52 -2.59
C ASP A 122 -16.20 -13.75 -2.05
N GLY A 123 -16.10 -14.02 -0.75
CA GLY A 123 -14.83 -14.25 -0.07
C GLY A 123 -14.27 -15.67 -0.23
N SER A 124 -14.89 -16.54 -1.02
CA SER A 124 -14.54 -17.97 -1.08
C SER A 124 -13.10 -18.21 -1.56
N SER A 125 -12.57 -17.36 -2.45
CA SER A 125 -11.21 -17.46 -2.98
C SER A 125 -10.13 -16.92 -2.02
N VAL A 126 -10.54 -16.19 -0.99
CA VAL A 126 -9.68 -15.54 0.03
C VAL A 126 -10.01 -16.03 1.44
N ASN A 127 -10.64 -17.20 1.58
CA ASN A 127 -10.99 -17.74 2.89
C ASN A 127 -9.75 -17.81 3.79
N GLY A 128 -9.90 -17.40 5.05
CA GLY A 128 -8.81 -17.35 6.03
C GLY A 128 -7.87 -16.13 5.94
N VAL A 129 -8.01 -15.27 4.93
CA VAL A 129 -7.28 -14.00 4.87
C VAL A 129 -7.76 -13.07 5.99
N ALA A 130 -6.81 -12.44 6.70
CA ALA A 130 -7.13 -11.60 7.86
C ALA A 130 -7.80 -10.26 7.49
N LEU A 131 -7.54 -9.73 6.29
CA LEU A 131 -7.95 -8.38 5.88
C LEU A 131 -8.17 -8.27 4.37
N LEU A 132 -9.31 -7.67 4.01
CA LEU A 132 -9.63 -7.18 2.68
C LEU A 132 -9.40 -5.66 2.61
N SER A 133 -8.37 -5.25 1.88
CA SER A 133 -8.11 -3.85 1.56
C SER A 133 -8.88 -3.42 0.31
N HIS A 134 -8.88 -2.10 0.04
CA HIS A 134 -9.60 -1.48 -1.08
C HIS A 134 -11.08 -1.88 -1.11
N ALA A 135 -11.67 -2.08 0.08
CA ALA A 135 -13.09 -2.35 0.20
C ALA A 135 -13.90 -1.16 -0.36
N PRO A 136 -15.01 -1.40 -1.07
CA PRO A 136 -15.91 -0.34 -1.50
C PRO A 136 -16.30 0.58 -0.34
N HIS A 137 -16.46 1.87 -0.62
CA HIS A 137 -16.75 2.88 0.41
C HIS A 137 -18.24 2.87 0.76
N SER A 138 -18.70 1.73 1.30
CA SER A 138 -20.11 1.42 1.54
C SER A 138 -20.30 0.69 2.88
N PRO A 139 -21.29 1.10 3.69
CA PRO A 139 -21.66 0.35 4.89
C PRO A 139 -22.09 -1.09 4.59
N ALA A 140 -22.69 -1.34 3.42
CA ALA A 140 -23.09 -2.69 3.02
C ALA A 140 -21.87 -3.59 2.78
N ALA A 141 -20.79 -3.04 2.21
CA ALA A 141 -19.56 -3.78 1.95
C ALA A 141 -18.88 -4.23 3.26
N TYR A 142 -18.73 -3.32 4.22
CA TYR A 142 -18.14 -3.65 5.53
C TYR A 142 -18.97 -4.67 6.28
N LYS A 143 -20.29 -4.50 6.29
CA LYS A 143 -21.21 -5.47 6.91
C LYS A 143 -21.06 -6.86 6.30
N GLN A 144 -21.05 -6.98 4.97
CA GLN A 144 -20.88 -8.26 4.29
C GLN A 144 -19.52 -8.92 4.58
N ALA A 145 -18.45 -8.11 4.70
CA ALA A 145 -17.14 -8.61 5.10
C ALA A 145 -17.18 -9.22 6.51
N HIS A 146 -17.76 -8.48 7.46
CA HIS A 146 -17.88 -8.95 8.85
C HIS A 146 -18.76 -10.20 8.97
N GLU A 147 -19.85 -10.29 8.22
CA GLU A 147 -20.71 -11.48 8.17
C GLU A 147 -19.97 -12.73 7.67
N GLN A 148 -18.92 -12.55 6.85
CA GLN A 148 -18.04 -13.63 6.36
C GLN A 148 -16.76 -13.77 7.19
N GLY A 149 -16.62 -13.04 8.31
CA GLY A 149 -15.46 -13.13 9.21
C GLY A 149 -14.22 -12.36 8.74
N PHE A 150 -14.33 -11.53 7.72
CA PHE A 150 -13.23 -10.70 7.23
C PHE A 150 -13.20 -9.35 7.93
N ARG A 151 -12.00 -8.79 8.06
CA ARG A 151 -11.82 -7.34 8.25
C ARG A 151 -11.81 -6.63 6.92
N ALA A 152 -12.30 -5.39 6.87
CA ALA A 152 -12.34 -4.62 5.64
C ALA A 152 -11.91 -3.17 5.85
N ILE A 153 -11.01 -2.67 5.00
CA ILE A 153 -10.57 -1.26 5.00
C ILE A 153 -10.68 -0.64 3.60
N PRO A 154 -11.16 0.61 3.50
CA PRO A 154 -11.14 1.36 2.24
C PRO A 154 -9.76 1.87 1.89
N TYR A 155 -9.57 2.16 0.61
CA TYR A 155 -8.45 2.95 0.10
C TYR A 155 -8.77 4.44 0.27
N VAL A 156 -7.84 5.21 0.82
CA VAL A 156 -7.92 6.67 0.87
C VAL A 156 -6.57 7.27 0.46
N HIS A 157 -6.59 8.49 -0.06
CA HIS A 157 -5.38 9.24 -0.37
C HIS A 157 -5.56 10.70 0.04
N PHE A 158 -4.50 11.32 0.55
CA PHE A 158 -4.56 12.71 1.03
C PHE A 158 -3.46 13.57 0.41
N MET A 159 -2.94 13.15 -0.75
CA MET A 159 -1.89 13.87 -1.47
C MET A 159 -2.45 14.91 -2.43
N CYS A 160 -3.60 14.63 -3.04
CA CYS A 160 -4.16 15.44 -4.11
C CYS A 160 -5.66 15.25 -4.23
N ILE A 161 -6.28 16.05 -5.10
CA ILE A 161 -7.71 15.98 -5.41
C ILE A 161 -7.89 15.92 -6.93
N HIS A 162 -8.83 15.09 -7.38
CA HIS A 162 -9.26 15.02 -8.77
C HIS A 162 -10.11 16.22 -9.18
N THR A 163 -9.98 16.64 -10.44
CA THR A 163 -10.75 17.78 -10.98
C THR A 163 -12.06 17.38 -11.67
N TYR A 164 -12.36 16.07 -11.79
CA TYR A 164 -13.52 15.57 -12.54
C TYR A 164 -14.71 15.18 -11.67
N TYR A 165 -14.48 14.83 -10.41
CA TYR A 165 -15.50 14.34 -9.49
C TYR A 165 -15.17 14.71 -8.05
N ALA A 166 -16.13 14.54 -7.13
CA ALA A 166 -15.90 14.69 -5.69
C ALA A 166 -14.94 13.61 -5.18
N ASP A 167 -13.69 13.99 -4.94
CA ASP A 167 -12.66 13.07 -4.44
C ASP A 167 -12.76 13.01 -2.92
N GLN A 168 -13.20 11.86 -2.39
CA GLN A 168 -13.47 11.70 -0.95
C GLN A 168 -14.41 12.78 -0.40
N ASP A 169 -15.54 12.98 -1.09
CA ASP A 169 -16.56 14.02 -0.83
C ASP A 169 -16.06 15.47 -1.00
N VAL A 170 -14.86 15.69 -1.56
CA VAL A 170 -14.28 17.02 -1.73
C VAL A 170 -14.22 17.43 -3.21
N PHE A 171 -14.81 18.58 -3.52
CA PHE A 171 -14.61 19.25 -4.79
C PHE A 171 -13.55 20.35 -4.68
N TYR A 172 -12.56 20.34 -5.58
CA TYR A 172 -11.47 21.32 -5.56
C TYR A 172 -11.96 22.78 -5.68
N PHE A 173 -13.07 23.02 -6.38
CA PHE A 173 -13.60 24.37 -6.60
C PHE A 173 -14.47 24.87 -5.45
N GLN A 174 -14.97 23.97 -4.60
CA GLN A 174 -15.67 24.34 -3.36
C GLN A 174 -14.66 24.64 -2.25
N HIS A 175 -13.50 23.96 -2.31
CA HIS A 175 -12.43 24.10 -1.33
C HIS A 175 -11.08 24.46 -1.97
N PRO A 176 -10.99 25.53 -2.78
CA PRO A 176 -9.74 25.90 -3.44
C PRO A 176 -8.65 26.33 -2.46
N GLU A 177 -9.02 26.68 -1.22
CA GLU A 177 -8.11 26.97 -0.13
C GLU A 177 -7.31 25.77 0.36
N ILE A 178 -7.62 24.54 -0.04
CA ILE A 178 -6.83 23.36 0.34
C ILE A 178 -5.71 23.04 -0.65
N LEU A 179 -5.65 23.73 -1.78
CA LEU A 179 -4.72 23.42 -2.86
C LEU A 179 -3.31 23.94 -2.57
N LEU A 180 -2.31 23.14 -2.90
CA LEU A 180 -0.90 23.48 -2.74
C LEU A 180 -0.48 24.52 -3.79
N LYS A 181 0.23 25.56 -3.33
CA LYS A 181 0.88 26.55 -4.20
C LYS A 181 2.40 26.49 -4.10
N ASP A 182 3.07 26.58 -5.25
CA ASP A 182 4.52 26.78 -5.31
C ASP A 182 4.94 28.20 -4.91
N SER A 183 6.24 28.48 -4.90
CA SER A 183 6.81 29.79 -4.53
C SER A 183 6.41 30.94 -5.47
N GLU A 184 5.90 30.64 -6.66
CA GLU A 184 5.38 31.63 -7.62
C GLU A 184 3.87 31.83 -7.47
N GLY A 185 3.23 31.09 -6.55
CA GLY A 185 1.78 31.13 -6.31
C GLY A 185 0.97 30.28 -7.29
N ARG A 186 1.61 29.44 -8.12
CA ARG A 186 0.94 28.53 -9.05
C ARG A 186 0.51 27.25 -8.33
N TRP A 187 -0.60 26.67 -8.78
CA TRP A 187 -0.99 25.35 -8.30
C TRP A 187 -0.03 24.28 -8.77
N VAL A 188 0.15 23.27 -7.93
CA VAL A 188 1.07 22.19 -8.21
C VAL A 188 0.29 20.94 -8.58
N HIS A 189 0.52 20.44 -9.78
CA HIS A 189 -0.06 19.18 -10.25
C HIS A 189 0.68 17.97 -9.69
N THR A 190 0.02 16.82 -9.68
CA THR A 190 0.63 15.57 -9.24
C THR A 190 1.62 15.07 -10.30
N PRO A 191 2.92 14.95 -10.00
CA PRO A 191 3.86 14.27 -10.88
C PRO A 191 3.68 12.75 -10.75
N MET A 192 3.45 12.05 -11.85
CA MET A 192 3.29 10.58 -11.85
C MET A 192 3.74 9.99 -13.19
N ASP A 193 4.52 8.91 -13.12
CA ASP A 193 5.01 8.16 -14.30
C ASP A 193 5.79 9.02 -15.32
N GLY A 194 6.54 10.02 -14.82
CA GLY A 194 7.28 10.95 -15.67
C GLY A 194 6.43 12.02 -16.36
N SER A 195 5.15 12.16 -15.99
CA SER A 195 4.21 13.15 -16.53
C SER A 195 3.49 13.93 -15.43
N ASP A 196 3.02 15.14 -15.75
CA ASP A 196 2.12 15.88 -14.87
C ASP A 196 0.67 15.45 -15.13
N ARG A 197 0.02 14.91 -14.09
CA ARG A 197 -1.40 14.59 -14.14
C ARG A 197 -2.19 15.90 -13.96
N LEU A 198 -2.45 16.60 -15.07
CA LEU A 198 -3.13 17.91 -15.06
C LEU A 198 -4.50 17.90 -14.37
N HIS A 199 -5.15 16.73 -14.27
CA HIS A 199 -6.43 16.52 -13.60
C HIS A 199 -6.32 16.19 -12.11
N ARG A 200 -5.11 16.21 -11.52
CA ARG A 200 -4.88 16.00 -10.08
C ARG A 200 -4.02 17.14 -9.53
N ILE A 201 -4.54 17.87 -8.56
CA ILE A 201 -3.85 19.01 -7.93
C ILE A 201 -3.43 18.59 -6.53
N LEU A 202 -2.17 18.83 -6.16
CA LEU A 202 -1.67 18.53 -4.82
C LEU A 202 -2.41 19.37 -3.77
N THR A 203 -2.64 18.78 -2.60
CA THR A 203 -3.26 19.44 -1.45
C THR A 203 -2.20 19.89 -0.44
N CYS A 204 -2.54 20.92 0.34
CA CYS A 204 -1.74 21.38 1.46
C CYS A 204 -2.19 20.65 2.73
N ALA A 205 -1.41 19.67 3.18
CA ALA A 205 -1.52 19.05 4.49
C ALA A 205 -1.24 19.99 5.67
N ASN A 206 -0.92 21.27 5.44
CA ASN A 206 -0.88 22.29 6.50
C ASN A 206 -2.14 23.20 6.50
N SER A 207 -3.10 22.95 5.61
CA SER A 207 -4.37 23.67 5.57
C SER A 207 -5.34 23.11 6.62
N PRO A 208 -5.87 23.93 7.55
CA PRO A 208 -6.83 23.47 8.56
C PRO A 208 -8.18 23.05 7.93
N SER A 209 -8.62 23.70 6.84
CA SER A 209 -9.77 23.24 6.04
C SER A 209 -9.55 21.80 5.58
N TYR A 210 -8.35 21.48 5.09
CA TYR A 210 -8.06 20.17 4.54
C TYR A 210 -8.01 19.09 5.62
N TRP A 211 -7.47 19.41 6.80
CA TRP A 211 -7.53 18.54 7.97
C TRP A 211 -8.97 18.19 8.33
N LYS A 212 -9.84 19.21 8.43
CA LYS A 212 -11.25 19.03 8.76
C LYS A 212 -11.95 18.09 7.78
N LEU A 213 -11.79 18.34 6.48
CA LEU A 213 -12.41 17.53 5.41
C LEU A 213 -11.89 16.09 5.44
N SER A 214 -10.58 15.92 5.58
CA SER A 214 -9.92 14.61 5.58
C SER A 214 -10.33 13.77 6.81
N LEU A 215 -10.33 14.38 8.01
CA LEU A 215 -10.77 13.73 9.24
C LEU A 215 -12.27 13.41 9.22
N ALA A 216 -13.11 14.30 8.67
CA ALA A 216 -14.54 14.02 8.49
C ALA A 216 -14.76 12.82 7.56
N TYR A 217 -13.99 12.70 6.49
CA TYR A 217 -14.10 11.56 5.57
C TYR A 217 -13.65 10.24 6.22
N VAL A 218 -12.52 10.24 6.95
CA VAL A 218 -12.08 9.07 7.72
C VAL A 218 -13.14 8.69 8.75
N LYS A 219 -13.68 9.66 9.49
CA LYS A 219 -14.75 9.42 10.46
C LYS A 219 -15.95 8.76 9.81
N LYS A 220 -16.39 9.24 8.64
CA LYS A 220 -17.47 8.63 7.85
C LYS A 220 -17.19 7.16 7.52
N MET A 221 -15.97 6.82 7.10
CA MET A 221 -15.59 5.42 6.82
C MET A 221 -15.65 4.55 8.08
N MET A 222 -15.16 5.06 9.21
CA MET A 222 -15.23 4.36 10.49
C MET A 222 -16.67 4.20 10.97
N ASP A 223 -17.51 5.24 10.83
CA ASP A 223 -18.96 5.20 11.14
C ASP A 223 -19.71 4.18 10.26
N PHE A 224 -19.25 3.95 9.03
CA PHE A 224 -19.79 2.89 8.15
C PHE A 224 -19.39 1.48 8.58
N GLY A 225 -18.45 1.34 9.53
CA GLY A 225 -18.00 0.05 10.04
C GLY A 225 -16.65 -0.43 9.48
N ALA A 226 -15.85 0.45 8.87
CA ALA A 226 -14.50 0.06 8.45
C ALA A 226 -13.62 -0.38 9.64
N ASP A 227 -12.72 -1.34 9.41
CA ASP A 227 -11.75 -1.81 10.41
C ASP A 227 -10.50 -0.94 10.51
N GLY A 228 -10.51 0.23 9.88
CA GLY A 228 -9.34 1.05 9.66
C GLY A 228 -9.32 1.70 8.29
N VAL A 229 -8.15 2.17 7.85
CA VAL A 229 -7.95 2.78 6.52
C VAL A 229 -6.62 2.37 5.91
N PHE A 230 -6.61 2.23 4.58
CA PHE A 230 -5.39 2.13 3.78
C PHE A 230 -5.09 3.50 3.17
N ILE A 231 -4.00 4.14 3.60
CA ILE A 231 -3.61 5.48 3.15
C ILE A 231 -2.50 5.38 2.13
N ASP A 232 -2.77 5.85 0.92
CA ASP A 232 -1.82 5.83 -0.18
C ASP A 232 -1.09 7.17 -0.38
N ASN A 233 0.01 7.12 -1.13
CA ASN A 233 0.89 8.24 -1.45
C ASN A 233 1.47 8.96 -0.23
N VAL A 234 1.93 8.18 0.76
CA VAL A 234 2.55 8.61 2.04
C VAL A 234 4.03 9.03 1.84
N GLY A 235 4.31 9.74 0.74
CA GLY A 235 5.63 10.30 0.46
C GLY A 235 5.86 11.66 1.11
N ARG A 236 7.11 12.15 1.02
CA ARG A 236 7.46 13.51 1.40
C ARG A 236 6.64 14.53 0.61
N ARG A 237 6.31 15.65 1.25
CA ARG A 237 5.48 16.73 0.70
C ARG A 237 6.34 17.87 0.18
N ARG A 238 5.94 18.39 -0.99
CA ARG A 238 6.50 19.65 -1.51
C ARG A 238 6.11 20.80 -0.59
N PRO A 239 6.93 21.83 -0.37
CA PRO A 239 6.53 22.98 0.45
C PRO A 239 5.33 23.68 -0.19
N CYS A 240 4.42 24.19 0.66
CA CYS A 240 3.31 25.05 0.24
C CYS A 240 3.63 26.51 0.59
N HIS A 241 3.41 27.41 -0.36
CA HIS A 241 3.64 28.86 -0.19
C HIS A 241 2.34 29.67 -0.28
N ALA A 242 1.17 29.02 -0.19
CA ALA A 242 -0.11 29.69 -0.31
C ALA A 242 -0.30 30.81 0.71
N HIS A 243 0.17 30.63 1.96
CA HIS A 243 0.15 31.65 3.02
C HIS A 243 0.93 32.94 2.69
N LYS A 244 1.82 32.90 1.68
CA LYS A 244 2.63 34.04 1.20
C LYS A 244 2.19 34.57 -0.16
N SER A 245 1.24 33.91 -0.82
CA SER A 245 0.87 34.19 -2.21
C SER A 245 -0.02 35.42 -2.33
N THR A 246 0.51 36.54 -2.82
CA THR A 246 -0.32 37.69 -3.23
C THR A 246 -0.86 37.56 -4.65
N THR A 247 -0.36 36.60 -5.43
CA THR A 247 -0.79 36.33 -6.81
C THR A 247 -2.27 35.94 -6.87
N ARG A 248 -3.06 36.74 -7.59
CA ARG A 248 -4.49 36.50 -7.81
C ARG A 248 -4.70 35.40 -8.85
N ASN A 249 -5.59 34.46 -8.56
CA ASN A 249 -6.15 33.57 -9.56
C ASN A 249 -7.52 34.11 -9.98
N PRO A 250 -7.78 34.35 -11.27
CA PRO A 250 -9.07 34.89 -11.72
C PRO A 250 -10.28 33.96 -11.45
N GLU A 251 -10.08 32.66 -11.21
CA GLU A 251 -11.17 31.73 -10.86
C GLU A 251 -11.65 31.91 -9.41
N PHE A 252 -10.84 32.54 -8.57
CA PHE A 252 -10.76 32.19 -7.15
C PHE A 252 -10.16 33.31 -6.28
N ASP A 253 -9.97 34.52 -6.81
CA ASP A 253 -9.15 35.57 -6.20
C ASP A 253 -7.75 35.07 -5.76
N ALA A 254 -6.96 35.87 -5.05
CA ALA A 254 -5.75 35.36 -4.41
C ALA A 254 -6.15 34.49 -3.23
N TYR A 255 -6.50 33.21 -3.46
CA TYR A 255 -6.68 32.31 -2.31
C TYR A 255 -5.34 32.10 -1.62
N VAL A 256 -5.26 32.69 -0.44
CA VAL A 256 -4.26 32.50 0.59
C VAL A 256 -4.93 31.66 1.65
N HIS A 257 -4.34 30.52 2.01
CA HIS A 257 -4.77 29.78 3.18
C HIS A 257 -3.75 29.92 4.29
N GLU A 258 -4.25 29.94 5.51
CA GLU A 258 -3.46 29.93 6.73
C GLU A 258 -2.87 28.53 6.94
N HIS A 259 -1.67 28.47 7.51
CA HIS A 259 -1.02 27.21 7.88
C HIS A 259 -1.27 26.94 9.36
N LEU A 260 -1.72 25.72 9.69
CA LEU A 260 -1.93 25.28 11.07
C LEU A 260 -0.62 25.28 11.88
N PHE A 261 0.49 24.98 11.21
CA PHE A 261 1.86 25.04 11.73
C PHE A 261 2.68 26.02 10.87
N PRO A 262 2.63 27.33 11.13
CA PRO A 262 3.20 28.35 10.24
C PRO A 262 4.73 28.23 10.07
N GLU A 263 5.42 27.82 11.13
CA GLU A 263 6.89 27.69 11.15
C GLU A 263 7.37 26.28 10.79
N ALA A 264 6.45 25.34 10.51
CA ALA A 264 6.81 23.96 10.23
C ALA A 264 7.01 23.67 8.75
N THR A 265 7.79 22.63 8.48
CA THR A 265 7.87 22.05 7.13
C THR A 265 6.55 21.39 6.75
N HIS A 266 6.32 21.21 5.46
CA HIS A 266 5.11 20.51 5.01
C HIS A 266 5.15 19.01 5.35
N ASP A 267 6.34 18.41 5.44
CA ASP A 267 6.54 17.05 5.95
C ASP A 267 6.09 16.93 7.42
N TYR A 268 6.39 17.93 8.26
CA TYR A 268 5.91 17.95 9.65
C TYR A 268 4.39 18.01 9.68
N ALA A 269 3.76 18.97 8.98
CA ALA A 269 2.30 19.06 8.96
C ALA A 269 1.62 17.77 8.43
N TRP A 270 2.25 17.11 7.46
CA TRP A 270 1.80 15.81 6.95
C TRP A 270 1.92 14.69 7.99
N ASP A 271 3.03 14.60 8.72
CA ASP A 271 3.20 13.69 9.85
C ASP A 271 2.12 13.90 10.93
N ARG A 272 1.85 15.17 11.28
CA ARG A 272 0.80 15.53 12.25
C ARG A 272 -0.61 15.18 11.77
N LEU A 273 -0.89 15.30 10.46
CA LEU A 273 -2.17 14.87 9.88
C LEU A 273 -2.34 13.36 9.95
N LEU A 274 -1.30 12.59 9.59
CA LEU A 274 -1.31 11.13 9.70
C LEU A 274 -1.51 10.66 11.14
N GLN A 275 -0.88 11.31 12.11
CA GLN A 275 -1.08 11.00 13.52
C GLN A 275 -2.53 11.28 13.95
N SER A 276 -3.11 12.40 13.51
CA SER A 276 -4.51 12.74 13.79
C SER A 276 -5.48 11.71 13.19
N ILE A 277 -5.21 11.25 11.96
CA ILE A 277 -5.98 10.18 11.32
C ILE A 277 -5.86 8.88 12.13
N ARG A 278 -4.65 8.50 12.55
CA ARG A 278 -4.47 7.32 13.38
C ARG A 278 -5.24 7.43 14.69
N ASN A 279 -5.14 8.54 15.40
CA ASN A 279 -5.85 8.73 16.68
C ASN A 279 -7.36 8.66 16.50
N LEU A 280 -7.88 9.23 15.41
CA LEU A 280 -9.29 9.08 15.03
C LEU A 280 -9.65 7.62 14.77
N VAL A 281 -8.83 6.85 14.04
CA VAL A 281 -9.10 5.42 13.80
C VAL A 281 -9.05 4.62 15.11
N LYS A 282 -8.08 4.88 15.99
CA LYS A 282 -7.93 4.19 17.27
C LYS A 282 -9.05 4.52 18.26
N SER A 283 -9.71 5.67 18.15
CA SER A 283 -10.86 6.00 19.00
C SER A 283 -12.08 5.10 18.76
N TYR A 284 -12.13 4.38 17.62
CA TYR A 284 -13.14 3.36 17.33
C TYR A 284 -12.76 1.96 17.86
N GLY A 285 -11.53 1.76 18.32
CA GLY A 285 -11.08 0.50 18.90
C GLY A 285 -9.58 0.24 18.74
N ASP A 286 -8.99 -0.43 19.74
CA ASP A 286 -7.59 -0.85 19.71
C ASP A 286 -7.33 -1.94 18.64
N ASP A 287 -8.37 -2.60 18.15
CA ASP A 287 -8.30 -3.57 17.05
C ASP A 287 -8.26 -2.91 15.67
N LYS A 288 -8.55 -1.61 15.54
CA LYS A 288 -8.57 -0.87 14.27
C LYS A 288 -7.17 -0.49 13.82
N ILE A 289 -6.95 -0.42 12.51
CA ILE A 289 -5.60 -0.25 11.94
C ILE A 289 -5.47 0.89 10.92
N VAL A 290 -4.27 1.45 10.82
CA VAL A 290 -3.85 2.28 9.70
C VAL A 290 -2.75 1.57 8.92
N VAL A 291 -2.97 1.38 7.62
CA VAL A 291 -1.97 0.88 6.68
C VAL A 291 -1.44 2.04 5.84
N LEU A 292 -0.12 2.24 5.80
CA LEU A 292 0.51 3.33 5.04
C LEU A 292 1.22 2.83 3.79
N ASN A 293 1.02 3.50 2.65
CA ASN A 293 1.69 3.18 1.39
C ASN A 293 2.33 4.42 0.71
N PRO A 294 3.65 4.42 0.45
CA PRO A 294 4.63 3.58 1.13
C PRO A 294 4.74 4.05 2.58
N GLY A 295 4.72 3.13 3.53
CA GLY A 295 5.10 3.47 4.91
C GLY A 295 6.58 3.24 5.16
N ILE A 296 7.15 2.23 4.51
CA ILE A 296 8.45 1.66 4.83
C ILE A 296 9.62 2.62 4.50
N GLY A 297 10.57 2.76 5.43
CA GLY A 297 11.74 3.64 5.27
C GLY A 297 11.43 5.14 5.22
N THR A 298 10.21 5.54 5.58
CA THR A 298 9.80 6.95 5.68
C THR A 298 9.78 7.38 7.16
N PRO A 299 9.97 8.68 7.48
CA PRO A 299 9.78 9.16 8.85
C PRO A 299 8.34 9.02 9.35
N PHE A 300 7.38 8.82 8.43
CA PHE A 300 5.95 8.74 8.72
C PHE A 300 5.50 7.35 9.16
N HIS A 301 6.38 6.33 9.05
CA HIS A 301 6.05 4.94 9.36
C HIS A 301 5.48 4.74 10.77
N LYS A 302 5.84 5.65 11.70
CA LYS A 302 5.41 5.61 13.09
C LYS A 302 3.90 5.75 13.21
N ASN A 303 3.22 6.40 12.26
CA ASN A 303 1.77 6.60 12.26
C ASN A 303 0.98 5.44 11.62
N GLY A 304 1.64 4.36 11.18
CA GLY A 304 0.98 3.16 10.67
C GLY A 304 1.13 1.99 11.63
N ASP A 305 0.07 1.20 11.80
CA ASP A 305 0.14 -0.13 12.43
C ASP A 305 0.71 -1.16 11.45
N CYS A 306 0.55 -0.89 10.15
CA CYS A 306 1.18 -1.62 9.06
C CYS A 306 1.75 -0.64 8.01
N CYS A 307 2.87 -1.01 7.40
CA CYS A 307 3.45 -0.28 6.26
C CYS A 307 3.47 -1.17 5.03
N MET A 308 3.26 -0.61 3.85
CA MET A 308 3.39 -1.31 2.58
C MET A 308 4.77 -1.08 1.95
N TRP A 309 5.34 -2.15 1.39
CA TRP A 309 6.37 -2.09 0.36
C TRP A 309 5.74 -2.35 -1.00
N GLU A 310 5.58 -1.29 -1.79
CA GLU A 310 5.10 -1.34 -3.16
C GLU A 310 6.15 -0.77 -4.13
N SER A 311 6.51 -1.45 -5.22
CA SER A 311 6.17 -2.84 -5.55
C SER A 311 7.19 -3.81 -4.93
N PHE A 312 6.69 -4.86 -4.29
CA PHE A 312 7.50 -5.96 -3.76
C PHE A 312 7.80 -6.99 -4.85
N VAL A 313 9.08 -7.05 -5.22
CA VAL A 313 9.73 -7.97 -6.17
C VAL A 313 9.28 -7.81 -7.63
N TYR A 314 7.97 -7.77 -7.87
CA TYR A 314 7.30 -7.68 -9.16
C TYR A 314 6.38 -6.45 -9.21
N SER A 315 6.28 -5.81 -10.38
CA SER A 315 5.49 -4.59 -10.58
C SER A 315 4.80 -4.61 -11.93
N TRP A 316 3.72 -3.85 -12.05
CA TRP A 316 3.14 -3.50 -13.35
C TRP A 316 4.05 -2.57 -14.17
N ALA A 317 4.99 -1.87 -13.50
CA ALA A 317 5.85 -0.85 -14.12
C ALA A 317 7.17 -1.38 -14.70
N TRP A 318 7.49 -2.67 -14.52
CA TRP A 318 8.69 -3.29 -15.10
C TRP A 318 8.50 -4.80 -15.27
N GLU A 319 9.28 -5.40 -16.18
CA GLU A 319 9.25 -6.84 -16.42
C GLU A 319 10.18 -7.61 -15.47
N GLY A 320 9.72 -8.78 -15.04
CA GLY A 320 10.50 -9.72 -14.24
C GLY A 320 10.77 -9.28 -12.79
N ARG A 321 11.63 -10.06 -12.12
CA ARG A 321 12.03 -9.84 -10.73
C ARG A 321 13.07 -8.71 -10.65
N ARG A 322 12.74 -7.63 -9.92
CA ARG A 322 13.65 -6.50 -9.72
C ARG A 322 14.48 -6.58 -8.43
N HIS A 323 13.87 -7.04 -7.34
CA HIS A 323 14.54 -7.10 -6.05
C HIS A 323 15.16 -8.48 -5.82
N THR A 324 16.44 -8.51 -5.45
CA THR A 324 17.15 -9.75 -5.10
C THR A 324 16.82 -10.19 -3.67
N TRP A 325 17.10 -11.45 -3.34
CA TRP A 325 16.94 -11.94 -1.96
C TRP A 325 17.72 -11.11 -0.94
N GLU A 326 18.95 -10.71 -1.26
CA GLU A 326 19.77 -9.84 -0.39
C GLU A 326 19.12 -8.47 -0.15
N GLN A 327 18.48 -7.88 -1.17
CA GLN A 327 17.75 -6.62 -1.01
C GLN A 327 16.51 -6.79 -0.12
N VAL A 328 15.83 -7.95 -0.18
CA VAL A 328 14.70 -8.25 0.70
C VAL A 328 15.17 -8.39 2.15
N LYS A 329 16.24 -9.14 2.41
CA LYS A 329 16.85 -9.26 3.75
C LYS A 329 17.32 -7.91 4.29
N GLN A 330 18.01 -7.13 3.47
CA GLN A 330 18.47 -5.79 3.86
C GLN A 330 17.28 -4.90 4.22
N ARG A 331 16.20 -4.93 3.43
CA ARG A 331 14.99 -4.16 3.74
C ARG A 331 14.35 -4.57 5.06
N ALA A 332 14.28 -5.86 5.36
CA ALA A 332 13.78 -6.35 6.65
C ALA A 332 14.65 -5.87 7.81
N LYS A 333 15.98 -5.96 7.66
CA LYS A 333 16.95 -5.46 8.64
C LYS A 333 16.82 -3.94 8.87
N ASP A 334 16.64 -3.16 7.81
CA ASP A 334 16.46 -1.70 7.90
C ASP A 334 15.17 -1.32 8.66
N ASN A 335 14.23 -2.24 8.82
CA ASN A 335 12.96 -2.04 9.51
C ASN A 335 12.78 -2.98 10.73
N ASP A 336 13.87 -3.56 11.24
CA ASP A 336 13.85 -4.53 12.34
C ASP A 336 13.22 -3.94 13.61
N SER A 337 13.52 -2.67 13.94
CA SER A 337 12.90 -1.99 15.08
C SER A 337 11.37 -1.85 14.93
N TYR A 338 10.88 -1.58 13.72
CA TYR A 338 9.46 -1.50 13.43
C TYR A 338 8.79 -2.86 13.58
N LEU A 339 9.40 -3.93 13.05
CA LEU A 339 8.88 -5.29 13.17
C LEU A 339 8.87 -5.79 14.62
N LYS A 340 9.97 -5.59 15.36
CA LYS A 340 10.10 -5.97 16.78
C LYS A 340 9.13 -5.24 17.69
N SER A 341 8.67 -4.05 17.29
CA SER A 341 7.62 -3.34 18.03
C SER A 341 6.24 -4.02 17.95
N GLY A 342 6.08 -5.11 17.17
CA GLY A 342 4.79 -5.77 16.95
C GLY A 342 3.97 -5.13 15.83
N ARG A 343 4.59 -4.35 14.96
CA ARG A 343 3.97 -3.82 13.72
C ARG A 343 4.40 -4.64 12.53
N ARG A 344 3.65 -4.56 11.43
CA ARG A 344 3.86 -5.43 10.28
C ARG A 344 4.15 -4.65 9.00
N ILE A 345 4.87 -5.30 8.10
CA ILE A 345 5.07 -4.82 6.74
C ILE A 345 4.26 -5.72 5.81
N THR A 346 3.43 -5.13 4.96
CA THR A 346 2.79 -5.83 3.84
C THR A 346 3.59 -5.64 2.57
N ALA A 347 3.73 -6.69 1.79
CA ALA A 347 4.58 -6.76 0.61
C ALA A 347 3.71 -7.04 -0.62
N LEU A 348 3.41 -5.98 -1.40
CA LEU A 348 2.51 -6.04 -2.54
C LEU A 348 3.25 -6.43 -3.83
N SER A 349 2.96 -7.60 -4.37
CA SER A 349 3.47 -8.08 -5.65
C SER A 349 2.43 -7.95 -6.75
N TYR A 350 2.78 -7.26 -7.83
CA TYR A 350 1.98 -7.27 -9.05
C TYR A 350 2.43 -8.44 -9.93
N LEU A 351 1.60 -9.47 -9.98
CA LEU A 351 1.84 -10.66 -10.79
C LEU A 351 1.04 -10.56 -12.09
N ASP A 352 1.68 -10.91 -13.21
CA ASP A 352 1.05 -10.95 -14.52
C ASP A 352 0.57 -12.38 -14.82
N GLY A 353 -0.74 -12.61 -14.69
CA GLY A 353 -1.37 -13.91 -14.94
C GLY A 353 -1.24 -14.43 -16.38
N SER A 354 -0.78 -13.61 -17.33
CA SER A 354 -0.51 -14.04 -18.71
C SER A 354 0.84 -14.70 -18.90
N ARG A 355 1.78 -14.52 -17.95
CA ARG A 355 3.14 -15.08 -18.05
C ARG A 355 3.16 -16.56 -17.68
N LYS A 356 4.00 -17.32 -18.39
CA LYS A 356 4.16 -18.76 -18.14
C LYS A 356 4.77 -19.03 -16.76
N GLU A 357 5.65 -18.14 -16.31
CA GLU A 357 6.38 -18.25 -15.05
C GLU A 357 5.62 -17.66 -13.85
N VAL A 358 4.36 -17.24 -14.01
CA VAL A 358 3.62 -16.52 -12.97
C VAL A 358 3.49 -17.33 -11.68
N LYS A 359 3.41 -18.66 -11.79
CA LYS A 359 3.33 -19.54 -10.63
C LYS A 359 4.65 -19.53 -9.86
N GLU A 360 5.77 -19.66 -10.54
CA GLU A 360 7.11 -19.56 -9.97
C GLU A 360 7.34 -18.19 -9.33
N ASP A 361 6.92 -17.12 -10.00
CA ASP A 361 6.99 -15.75 -9.50
C ASP A 361 6.16 -15.57 -8.21
N ALA A 362 4.95 -16.13 -8.16
CA ALA A 362 4.08 -16.11 -6.98
C ALA A 362 4.73 -16.83 -5.79
N TYR A 363 5.27 -18.02 -6.01
CA TYR A 363 5.93 -18.81 -4.96
C TYR A 363 7.19 -18.14 -4.46
N TRP A 364 7.99 -17.56 -5.35
CA TRP A 364 9.18 -16.83 -4.95
C TRP A 364 8.83 -15.60 -4.12
N ALA A 365 7.87 -14.77 -4.57
CA ALA A 365 7.44 -13.58 -3.85
C ALA A 365 6.85 -13.92 -2.47
N PHE A 366 5.92 -14.87 -2.41
CA PHE A 366 5.35 -15.31 -1.13
C PHE A 366 6.43 -15.81 -0.17
N SER A 367 7.33 -16.67 -0.65
CA SER A 367 8.39 -17.25 0.17
C SER A 367 9.34 -16.18 0.69
N ALA A 368 9.77 -15.26 -0.18
CA ALA A 368 10.64 -14.15 0.21
C ALA A 368 10.00 -13.26 1.28
N ALA A 369 8.70 -12.93 1.15
CA ALA A 369 7.98 -12.14 2.13
C ALA A 369 7.85 -12.87 3.47
N ARG A 370 7.40 -14.13 3.46
CA ARG A 370 7.17 -14.90 4.70
C ARG A 370 8.46 -15.24 5.44
N LEU A 371 9.56 -15.51 4.73
CA LEU A 371 10.85 -15.77 5.36
C LEU A 371 11.29 -14.60 6.25
N VAL A 372 11.08 -13.35 5.81
CA VAL A 372 11.40 -12.12 6.58
C VAL A 372 10.24 -11.56 7.40
N ASP A 373 9.23 -12.38 7.71
CA ASP A 373 8.06 -12.02 8.53
C ASP A 373 7.19 -10.87 7.98
N PHE A 374 7.22 -10.64 6.67
CA PHE A 374 6.25 -9.75 6.01
C PHE A 374 4.91 -10.47 5.77
N ILE A 375 3.85 -9.69 5.66
CA ILE A 375 2.53 -10.10 5.17
C ILE A 375 2.60 -10.05 3.65
N TRP A 376 2.22 -11.12 2.96
CA TRP A 376 2.21 -11.12 1.50
C TRP A 376 0.86 -10.64 0.95
N TRP A 377 0.89 -9.90 -0.15
CA TRP A 377 -0.30 -9.45 -0.87
C TRP A 377 -0.04 -9.54 -2.38
N ALA A 378 -0.89 -10.27 -3.10
CA ALA A 378 -0.98 -10.25 -4.55
C ALA A 378 -2.43 -10.18 -5.03
N ALA A 379 -2.63 -9.87 -6.32
CA ALA A 379 -3.91 -10.15 -6.98
C ALA A 379 -4.06 -11.66 -7.18
N LEU A 380 -5.29 -12.19 -7.15
CA LEU A 380 -5.54 -13.62 -7.35
C LEU A 380 -5.68 -13.99 -8.82
N ASP A 381 -6.47 -13.21 -9.57
CA ASP A 381 -6.97 -13.59 -10.89
C ASP A 381 -5.86 -14.02 -11.87
N GLY A 382 -5.80 -15.31 -12.16
CA GLY A 382 -4.87 -15.89 -13.13
C GLY A 382 -3.42 -16.02 -12.65
N THR A 383 -3.12 -15.67 -11.40
CA THR A 383 -1.74 -15.62 -10.88
C THR A 383 -1.24 -16.92 -10.27
N LYS A 384 -2.14 -17.90 -10.08
CA LYS A 384 -1.87 -19.16 -9.35
C LYS A 384 -1.52 -18.94 -7.86
N ALA A 385 -1.72 -17.74 -7.34
CA ALA A 385 -1.52 -17.41 -5.93
C ALA A 385 -2.59 -18.04 -5.02
N GLU A 386 -3.70 -18.52 -5.55
CA GLU A 386 -4.86 -18.99 -4.77
C GLU A 386 -4.51 -20.14 -3.81
N ALA A 387 -3.56 -21.02 -4.18
CA ALA A 387 -3.08 -22.08 -3.30
C ALA A 387 -2.27 -21.52 -2.11
N LEU A 388 -1.47 -20.47 -2.36
CA LEU A 388 -0.67 -19.81 -1.32
C LEU A 388 -1.56 -19.06 -0.33
N TYR A 389 -2.67 -18.48 -0.82
CA TYR A 389 -3.70 -17.83 0.00
C TYR A 389 -4.37 -18.76 1.02
N ARG A 390 -4.29 -20.08 0.83
CA ARG A 390 -4.82 -21.10 1.74
C ARG A 390 -3.74 -21.78 2.59
N ALA A 391 -2.47 -21.42 2.40
CA ALA A 391 -1.36 -22.12 3.04
C ALA A 391 -1.32 -21.90 4.56
N HIS A 392 -1.74 -20.71 5.02
CA HIS A 392 -1.82 -20.33 6.43
C HIS A 392 -0.65 -20.82 7.29
N MET A 393 0.57 -20.38 6.95
CA MET A 393 1.82 -20.93 7.52
C MET A 393 1.90 -20.82 9.06
N GLY A 394 1.17 -19.88 9.66
CA GLY A 394 1.24 -19.58 11.08
C GLY A 394 2.53 -18.82 11.45
N LYS A 395 2.89 -18.85 12.73
CA LYS A 395 4.08 -18.16 13.22
C LYS A 395 5.35 -18.96 12.88
N PRO A 396 6.49 -18.29 12.65
CA PRO A 396 7.76 -18.97 12.51
C PRO A 396 8.18 -19.64 13.84
N LEU A 397 8.79 -20.82 13.75
CA LEU A 397 9.23 -21.58 14.93
C LEU A 397 10.72 -21.37 15.26
N GLU A 398 11.47 -20.78 14.34
CA GLU A 398 12.92 -20.59 14.44
C GLU A 398 13.37 -19.40 13.57
N PRO A 399 14.60 -18.88 13.72
CA PRO A 399 15.19 -17.94 12.77
C PRO A 399 15.35 -18.54 11.36
N ILE A 400 15.49 -17.67 10.35
CA ILE A 400 15.84 -18.11 8.98
C ILE A 400 17.21 -18.81 9.03
N ARG A 401 17.32 -19.96 8.37
CA ARG A 401 18.59 -20.66 8.13
C ARG A 401 19.00 -20.48 6.68
N GLU A 402 20.27 -20.15 6.48
CA GLU A 402 20.85 -20.00 5.14
C GLU A 402 22.04 -20.94 5.00
N ASP A 403 22.02 -21.79 3.98
CA ASP A 403 23.13 -22.65 3.60
C ASP A 403 23.20 -22.76 2.08
N ALA A 404 24.40 -22.63 1.50
CA ALA A 404 24.63 -22.73 0.06
C ALA A 404 23.58 -21.97 -0.80
N GLU A 405 23.29 -20.70 -0.50
CA GLU A 405 22.31 -19.84 -1.19
C GLU A 405 20.84 -20.31 -1.13
N LEU A 406 20.54 -21.26 -0.26
CA LEU A 406 19.19 -21.67 0.10
C LEU A 406 18.80 -21.03 1.42
N ALA A 407 17.66 -20.35 1.45
CA ALA A 407 17.06 -19.84 2.68
C ALA A 407 15.86 -20.70 3.05
N HIS A 408 15.79 -21.19 4.28
CA HIS A 408 14.66 -21.99 4.75
C HIS A 408 14.26 -21.66 6.18
N ARG A 409 13.00 -21.93 6.51
CA ARG A 409 12.43 -21.67 7.84
C ARG A 409 11.23 -22.57 8.10
N THR A 410 11.20 -23.19 9.26
CA THR A 410 10.03 -23.93 9.75
C THR A 410 9.00 -22.98 10.37
N PHE A 411 7.73 -23.17 10.04
CA PHE A 411 6.58 -22.48 10.59
C PHE A 411 5.65 -23.50 11.27
N GLU A 412 4.67 -23.03 12.05
CA GLU A 412 3.69 -23.90 12.72
C GLU A 412 3.03 -24.89 11.77
N ASN A 413 2.65 -24.45 10.57
CA ASN A 413 1.90 -25.26 9.62
C ASN A 413 2.71 -25.69 8.39
N GLY A 414 4.03 -25.54 8.39
CA GLY A 414 4.81 -25.92 7.22
C GLY A 414 6.29 -25.50 7.20
N LEU A 415 6.87 -25.59 6.01
CA LEU A 415 8.26 -25.27 5.71
C LEU A 415 8.29 -24.42 4.43
N ILE A 416 9.11 -23.36 4.43
CA ILE A 416 9.43 -22.60 3.21
C ILE A 416 10.90 -22.80 2.90
N VAL A 417 11.22 -23.00 1.61
CA VAL A 417 12.58 -23.13 1.09
C VAL A 417 12.71 -22.29 -0.17
N LEU A 418 13.66 -21.35 -0.20
CA LEU A 418 13.92 -20.44 -1.31
C LEU A 418 15.34 -20.70 -1.84
N ASN A 419 15.46 -20.97 -3.13
CA ASN A 419 16.74 -21.11 -3.84
C ASN A 419 17.06 -19.83 -4.59
N ASN A 420 18.08 -19.10 -4.15
CA ASN A 420 18.52 -17.88 -4.82
C ASN A 420 19.69 -18.11 -5.79
N SER A 421 20.15 -19.35 -5.96
CA SER A 421 21.24 -19.68 -6.89
C SER A 421 20.77 -19.88 -8.33
N GLU A 422 21.72 -19.92 -9.27
CA GLU A 422 21.48 -20.21 -10.70
C GLU A 422 21.34 -21.70 -11.00
N GLU A 423 21.49 -22.57 -9.99
CA GLU A 423 21.49 -24.03 -10.15
C GLU A 423 20.34 -24.66 -9.36
N ASP A 424 19.83 -25.78 -9.87
CA ASP A 424 18.92 -26.62 -9.11
C ASP A 424 19.66 -27.19 -7.89
N LYS A 425 19.01 -27.16 -6.73
CA LYS A 425 19.63 -27.62 -5.48
C LYS A 425 18.75 -28.61 -4.75
N GLU A 426 19.40 -29.59 -4.14
CA GLU A 426 18.80 -30.48 -3.16
C GLU A 426 19.42 -30.20 -1.80
N VAL A 427 18.59 -30.10 -0.77
CA VAL A 427 19.04 -29.82 0.60
C VAL A 427 18.27 -30.65 1.61
N GLU A 428 18.97 -31.11 2.64
CA GLU A 428 18.36 -31.69 3.83
C GLU A 428 18.04 -30.57 4.83
N CYS A 429 16.77 -30.25 4.99
CA CYS A 429 16.31 -29.28 5.98
C CYS A 429 16.07 -29.98 7.32
N THR A 430 16.75 -29.53 8.38
CA THR A 430 16.40 -29.91 9.75
C THR A 430 15.27 -29.01 10.25
N LEU A 431 14.14 -29.60 10.63
CA LEU A 431 12.95 -28.87 11.08
C LEU A 431 13.12 -28.36 12.53
N ALA A 432 12.32 -27.36 12.91
CA ALA A 432 12.32 -26.83 14.27
C ALA A 432 11.99 -27.91 15.31
N GLN A 433 12.61 -27.81 16.48
CA GLN A 433 12.32 -28.72 17.60
C GLN A 433 10.83 -28.65 17.98
N GLY A 434 10.19 -29.82 18.11
CA GLY A 434 8.77 -29.90 18.43
C GLY A 434 7.83 -29.79 17.23
N PHE A 435 8.35 -29.70 16.00
CA PHE A 435 7.56 -29.87 14.79
C PHE A 435 7.12 -31.34 14.66
N GLY A 436 5.99 -31.68 15.28
CA GLY A 436 5.54 -33.06 15.52
C GLY A 436 4.77 -33.71 14.37
N HIS A 437 4.93 -33.24 13.13
CA HIS A 437 4.21 -33.74 11.97
C HIS A 437 5.03 -34.81 11.23
N SER A 438 4.35 -35.78 10.61
CA SER A 438 5.00 -36.90 9.92
C SER A 438 5.25 -36.66 8.44
N GLY A 439 4.58 -35.68 7.83
CA GLY A 439 4.76 -35.38 6.42
C GLY A 439 4.21 -34.02 5.99
N LEU A 440 4.70 -33.59 4.84
CA LEU A 440 4.38 -32.30 4.22
C LEU A 440 3.84 -32.50 2.80
N LEU A 441 2.96 -31.61 2.36
CA LEU A 441 2.47 -31.50 0.99
C LEU A 441 3.21 -30.35 0.29
N ASP A 442 3.83 -30.62 -0.86
CA ASP A 442 4.37 -29.60 -1.75
C ASP A 442 3.22 -28.86 -2.44
N LEU A 443 2.96 -27.61 -2.04
CA LEU A 443 1.87 -26.83 -2.65
C LEU A 443 2.13 -26.51 -4.12
N PHE A 444 3.40 -26.46 -4.54
CA PHE A 444 3.74 -26.15 -5.93
C PHE A 444 3.29 -27.30 -6.84
N ASP A 445 3.50 -28.54 -6.44
CA ASP A 445 3.03 -29.71 -7.19
C ASP A 445 1.53 -30.00 -6.92
N GLY A 446 1.09 -29.84 -5.68
CA GLY A 446 -0.28 -30.08 -5.23
C GLY A 446 -0.60 -31.55 -4.93
N SER A 447 0.29 -32.49 -5.27
CA SER A 447 0.11 -33.92 -5.00
C SER A 447 1.33 -34.59 -4.35
N LYS A 448 2.52 -34.06 -4.60
CA LYS A 448 3.77 -34.57 -4.03
C LYS A 448 3.80 -34.37 -2.51
N THR A 449 4.11 -35.44 -1.81
CA THR A 449 4.30 -35.44 -0.36
C THR A 449 5.76 -35.72 -0.01
N LEU A 450 6.20 -35.20 1.14
CA LEU A 450 7.52 -35.44 1.71
C LEU A 450 7.36 -36.04 3.10
N ASP A 451 8.02 -37.18 3.32
CA ASP A 451 8.09 -37.80 4.63
C ASP A 451 9.14 -37.12 5.50
N ILE A 452 8.82 -36.98 6.78
CA ILE A 452 9.75 -36.42 7.78
C ILE A 452 10.43 -37.58 8.51
N HIS A 453 11.75 -37.64 8.42
CA HIS A 453 12.55 -38.67 9.08
C HIS A 453 13.45 -38.02 10.13
N SER A 454 13.24 -38.37 11.40
CA SER A 454 14.03 -37.85 12.52
C SER A 454 14.09 -36.31 12.57
N GLY A 455 12.98 -35.65 12.25
CA GLY A 455 12.90 -34.18 12.20
C GLY A 455 13.63 -33.56 11.00
N ARG A 456 13.94 -34.33 9.96
CA ARG A 456 14.60 -33.87 8.72
C ARG A 456 13.75 -34.17 7.50
N VAL A 457 13.91 -33.37 6.46
CA VAL A 457 13.28 -33.56 5.16
C VAL A 457 14.23 -33.15 4.04
N THR A 458 14.31 -33.95 2.98
CA THR A 458 15.08 -33.61 1.78
C THR A 458 14.17 -32.93 0.77
N VAL A 459 14.59 -31.76 0.28
CA VAL A 459 13.82 -30.93 -0.65
C VAL A 459 14.67 -30.63 -1.88
N ALA A 460 14.06 -30.74 -3.06
CA ALA A 460 14.65 -30.30 -4.32
C ALA A 460 13.97 -29.01 -4.78
N VAL A 461 14.76 -27.95 -4.96
CA VAL A 461 14.28 -26.61 -5.32
C VAL A 461 15.01 -26.14 -6.57
N PRO A 462 14.28 -25.89 -7.68
CA PRO A 462 14.90 -25.39 -8.91
C PRO A 462 15.62 -24.06 -8.72
N ALA A 463 16.55 -23.77 -9.64
CA ALA A 463 17.25 -22.50 -9.72
C ALA A 463 16.28 -21.32 -9.65
N LYS A 464 16.64 -20.29 -8.87
CA LYS A 464 15.87 -19.05 -8.70
C LYS A 464 14.41 -19.22 -8.29
N ASN A 465 14.05 -20.35 -7.69
CA ASN A 465 12.67 -20.72 -7.36
C ASN A 465 12.46 -20.84 -5.84
N ALA A 466 11.23 -21.14 -5.43
CA ALA A 466 10.91 -21.47 -4.05
C ALA A 466 9.89 -22.60 -3.97
N ARG A 467 9.84 -23.26 -2.82
CA ARG A 467 8.86 -24.29 -2.48
C ARG A 467 8.23 -23.98 -1.14
N VAL A 468 6.92 -24.19 -1.09
CA VAL A 468 6.10 -24.02 0.10
C VAL A 468 5.47 -25.35 0.40
N TYR A 469 5.77 -25.86 1.59
CA TYR A 469 5.31 -27.14 2.06
C TYR A 469 4.37 -26.93 3.23
N ILE A 470 3.19 -27.52 3.21
CA ILE A 470 2.22 -27.44 4.32
C ILE A 470 2.02 -28.80 4.97
N VAL A 471 1.66 -28.80 6.25
CA VAL A 471 1.32 -30.03 6.98
C VAL A 471 0.12 -30.72 6.31
N LEU A 472 0.26 -32.03 6.04
CA LEU A 472 -0.78 -32.84 5.36
C LEU A 472 -2.14 -32.82 6.07
N GLU A 473 -2.16 -32.75 7.40
CA GLU A 473 -3.37 -32.70 8.21
C GLU A 473 -4.10 -31.35 8.11
N ALA A 474 -3.35 -30.26 7.93
CA ALA A 474 -3.90 -28.92 7.78
C ALA A 474 -4.65 -28.76 6.46
N HIS A 475 -4.16 -29.40 5.39
CA HIS A 475 -4.79 -29.33 4.07
C HIS A 475 -6.17 -30.00 3.97
N ARG A 476 -6.51 -30.90 4.90
CA ARG A 476 -7.78 -31.64 4.90
C ARG A 476 -8.93 -30.91 5.59
N ARG A 477 -8.68 -29.73 6.20
CA ARG A 477 -9.74 -28.94 6.83
C ARG A 477 -10.37 -28.01 5.78
N PRO A 478 -11.68 -28.14 5.50
CA PRO A 478 -12.37 -27.35 4.48
C PRO A 478 -12.42 -25.86 4.80
#